data_AF-A0A1W1HNC7-F1
#
_entry.id   AF-A0A1W1HNC7-F1
#
_cell.length_a   1.000
_cell.length_b   1.000
_cell.length_c   1.000
_cell.angle_alpha   90.00
_cell.angle_beta   90.00
_cell.angle_gamma   90.00
#
_symmetry.space_group_name_H-M   'P 1'
#
loop_
_entity.id
_entity.type
_entity.pdbx_description
1 polymer ?
#
loop_
_entity_poly.entity_id
_entity_poly.type
_entity_poly.pdbx_seq_one_letter_code
_entity_poly.pdbx_strand_id
1 'polypeptide(L)'
;MAEVTEVIEVAGGGIAAGEVFEGQWRFPIMVRFPDDRRADAAAIAALWVTAPDGSRIPLRDLADVRIVDGPAQISREHASRRIVIEAKVLGRDLVGAVEEAQAGVGRLVKLPPGYYVTWGGQFENQQQAMAR
;
A
#
# COMPACT_ATOMS: atom_id res chain seq x y z
N MET A 1 -18.60 -0.59 17.84
CA MET A 1 -17.69 -0.61 16.65
C MET A 1 -16.44 0.18 16.94
N ALA A 2 -16.52 1.34 17.62
CA ALA A 2 -15.34 2.11 18.02
C ALA A 2 -14.38 1.29 18.90
N GLU A 3 -14.92 0.46 19.80
CA GLU A 3 -14.16 -0.38 20.74
C GLU A 3 -13.32 -1.45 20.01
N VAL A 4 -13.86 -1.99 18.92
CA VAL A 4 -13.17 -2.98 18.08
C VAL A 4 -12.04 -2.32 17.31
N THR A 5 -12.30 -1.14 16.71
CA THR A 5 -11.28 -0.38 15.98
C THR A 5 -10.14 0.04 16.89
N GLU A 6 -10.43 0.48 18.12
CA GLU A 6 -9.40 0.87 19.09
C GLU A 6 -8.45 -0.31 19.41
N VAL A 7 -8.99 -1.50 19.69
CA VAL A 7 -8.16 -2.70 19.93
C VAL A 7 -7.30 -3.03 18.72
N ILE A 8 -7.81 -2.86 17.50
CA ILE A 8 -7.05 -3.08 16.25
C ILE A 8 -5.92 -2.06 16.08
N GLU A 9 -6.17 -0.78 16.38
CA GLU A 9 -5.14 0.27 16.31
C GLU A 9 -3.99 0.01 17.30
N VAL A 10 -4.33 -0.36 18.54
CA VAL A 10 -3.35 -0.72 19.57
C VAL A 10 -2.59 -2.00 19.22
N ALA A 11 -3.27 -2.97 18.61
CA ALA A 11 -2.67 -4.22 18.12
C ALA A 11 -1.74 -4.01 16.94
N GLY A 12 -1.94 -2.96 16.14
CA GLY A 12 -1.11 -2.57 15.00
C GLY A 12 0.13 -1.78 15.43
N GLY A 13 0.10 -0.46 15.23
CA GLY A 13 1.24 0.42 15.51
C GLY A 13 1.29 0.95 16.95
N GLY A 14 0.24 0.70 17.73
CA GLY A 14 -0.01 1.41 18.97
C GLY A 14 -0.72 2.75 18.73
N ILE A 15 -1.29 3.30 19.79
CA ILE A 15 -1.99 4.60 19.78
C ILE A 15 -1.16 5.63 20.54
N ALA A 16 -1.20 6.89 20.09
CA ALA A 16 -0.58 7.99 20.82
C ALA A 16 -1.48 8.39 22.01
N ALA A 17 -0.94 8.29 23.23
CA ALA A 17 -1.66 8.67 24.45
C ALA A 17 -1.35 10.11 24.90
N GLY A 18 -0.34 10.74 24.31
CA GLY A 18 0.05 12.12 24.61
C GLY A 18 1.46 12.44 24.11
N GLU A 19 1.99 13.58 24.55
CA GLU A 19 3.34 14.01 24.25
C GLU A 19 4.07 14.38 25.54
N VAL A 20 5.36 14.05 25.62
CA VAL A 20 6.26 14.55 26.65
C VAL A 20 7.16 15.64 26.03
N PHE A 21 7.37 16.70 26.80
CA PHE A 21 8.16 17.84 26.40
C PHE A 21 9.49 17.84 27.15
N GLU A 22 10.59 17.87 26.41
CA GLU A 22 11.94 18.02 26.95
C GLU A 22 12.58 19.25 26.33
N GLY A 23 12.42 20.40 26.99
CA GLY A 23 12.84 21.69 26.47
C GLY A 23 12.04 22.07 25.21
N GLN A 24 12.72 22.10 24.06
CA GLN A 24 12.10 22.37 22.75
C GLN A 24 11.73 21.09 21.98
N TRP A 25 12.09 19.92 22.49
CA TRP A 25 11.81 18.64 21.87
C TRP A 25 10.45 18.10 22.32
N ARG A 26 9.73 17.49 21.39
CA ARG A 26 8.45 16.81 21.62
C ARG A 26 8.57 15.34 21.26
N PHE A 27 8.20 14.47 22.17
CA PHE A 27 8.19 13.02 21.96
C PHE A 27 6.78 12.46 22.18
N PRO A 28 6.24 11.65 21.25
CA PRO A 28 4.96 10.99 21.44
C PRO A 28 5.08 9.84 22.46
N ILE A 29 4.09 9.74 23.35
CA ILE A 29 3.91 8.60 24.25
C ILE A 29 3.00 7.59 23.54
N MET A 30 3.49 6.38 23.31
CA MET A 30 2.77 5.34 22.57
C MET A 30 2.29 4.23 23.51
N VAL A 31 1.03 3.84 23.39
CA VAL A 31 0.45 2.66 24.04
C VAL A 31 0.34 1.55 22.99
N ARG A 32 0.94 0.40 23.27
CA ARG A 32 0.93 -0.76 22.38
C ARG A 32 0.86 -2.05 23.18
N PHE A 33 0.30 -3.10 22.57
CA PHE A 33 0.42 -4.44 23.14
C PHE A 33 1.88 -4.93 23.09
N PRO A 34 2.30 -5.79 24.03
CA PRO A 34 3.59 -6.48 23.93
C PRO A 34 3.63 -7.35 22.67
N ASP A 35 4.84 -7.57 22.11
CA ASP A 35 5.00 -8.14 20.77
C ASP A 35 4.42 -9.57 20.64
N ASP A 36 4.45 -10.37 21.72
CA ASP A 36 3.86 -11.73 21.77
C ASP A 36 2.33 -11.73 21.54
N ARG A 37 1.65 -10.64 21.91
CA ARG A 37 0.19 -10.49 21.77
C ARG A 37 -0.25 -10.03 20.37
N ARG A 38 0.71 -9.72 19.49
CA ARG A 38 0.50 -9.21 18.13
C ARG A 38 1.42 -9.87 17.10
N ALA A 39 2.04 -10.99 17.47
CA ALA A 39 3.00 -11.70 16.63
C ALA A 39 2.35 -12.37 15.41
N ASP A 40 1.08 -12.79 15.53
CA ASP A 40 0.34 -13.46 14.47
C ASP A 40 -1.17 -13.19 14.56
N ALA A 41 -1.90 -13.68 13.55
CA ALA A 41 -3.35 -13.53 13.46
C ALA A 41 -4.09 -14.18 14.64
N ALA A 42 -3.61 -15.30 15.19
CA ALA A 42 -4.26 -16.00 16.29
C ALA A 42 -4.10 -15.23 17.61
N ALA A 43 -2.93 -14.64 17.85
CA ALA A 43 -2.66 -13.77 18.98
C ALA A 43 -3.55 -12.52 18.96
N ILE A 44 -3.67 -11.87 17.79
CA ILE A 44 -4.56 -10.72 17.58
C ILE A 44 -6.03 -11.11 17.79
N ALA A 45 -6.45 -12.25 17.24
CA ALA A 45 -7.82 -12.75 17.39
C ALA A 45 -8.19 -13.10 18.85
N ALA A 46 -7.20 -13.35 19.70
CA ALA A 46 -7.39 -13.61 21.13
C ALA A 46 -7.41 -12.35 22.00
N LEU A 47 -7.23 -11.15 21.42
CA LEU A 47 -7.30 -9.89 22.17
C LEU A 47 -8.71 -9.64 22.69
N TRP A 48 -8.80 -9.04 23.88
CA TRP A 48 -10.07 -8.72 24.51
C TRP A 48 -10.58 -7.36 24.04
N VAL A 49 -11.84 -7.31 23.64
CA VAL A 49 -12.62 -6.09 23.44
C VAL A 49 -13.51 -5.90 24.65
N THR A 50 -13.47 -4.71 25.25
CA THR A 50 -14.39 -4.35 26.35
C THR A 50 -15.65 -3.76 25.74
N ALA A 51 -16.79 -4.41 25.94
CA ALA A 51 -18.08 -3.91 25.50
C ALA A 51 -18.56 -2.76 26.39
N PRO A 52 -19.55 -1.95 25.96
CA PRO A 52 -20.07 -0.82 26.75
C PRO A 52 -20.63 -1.23 28.12
N ASP A 53 -21.06 -2.47 28.27
CA ASP A 53 -21.54 -3.04 29.54
C ASP A 53 -20.41 -3.56 30.45
N GLY A 54 -19.14 -3.38 30.03
CA GLY A 54 -17.95 -3.83 30.75
C GLY A 54 -17.60 -5.31 30.53
N SER A 55 -18.40 -6.05 29.76
CA SER A 55 -18.07 -7.43 29.41
C SER A 55 -16.83 -7.50 28.51
N ARG A 56 -16.07 -8.59 28.63
CA ARG A 56 -14.87 -8.83 27.81
C ARG A 56 -15.15 -9.94 26.83
N ILE A 57 -15.08 -9.62 25.55
CA ILE A 57 -15.36 -10.54 24.44
C ILE A 57 -14.08 -10.65 23.61
N PRO A 58 -13.62 -11.88 23.25
CA PRO A 58 -12.41 -11.99 22.46
C PRO A 58 -12.70 -11.56 21.02
N LEU A 59 -11.72 -10.93 20.35
CA LEU A 59 -11.90 -10.35 19.02
C LEU A 59 -12.40 -11.38 17.99
N ARG A 60 -11.98 -12.63 18.09
CA ARG A 60 -12.43 -13.74 17.23
C ARG A 60 -13.94 -13.99 17.23
N ASP A 61 -14.64 -13.64 18.32
CA ASP A 61 -16.10 -13.82 18.41
C ASP A 61 -16.85 -12.65 17.76
N LEU A 62 -16.12 -11.59 17.40
CA LEU A 62 -16.63 -10.34 16.83
C LEU A 62 -16.19 -10.13 15.38
N ALA A 63 -15.03 -10.66 14.98
CA ALA A 63 -14.43 -10.42 13.67
C ALA A 63 -13.54 -11.58 13.19
N ASP A 64 -13.48 -11.73 11.87
CA ASP A 64 -12.54 -12.62 11.19
C ASP A 64 -11.16 -11.96 11.07
N VAL A 65 -10.13 -12.59 11.64
CA VAL A 65 -8.74 -12.14 11.51
C VAL A 65 -8.00 -13.07 10.54
N ARG A 66 -7.59 -12.54 9.39
CA ARG A 66 -6.92 -13.31 8.33
C ARG A 66 -5.74 -12.55 7.74
N ILE A 67 -4.67 -13.26 7.44
CA ILE A 67 -3.57 -12.76 6.62
C ILE A 67 -3.98 -12.96 5.16
N VAL A 68 -3.94 -11.89 4.38
CA VAL A 68 -4.30 -11.89 2.96
C VAL A 68 -3.27 -11.10 2.17
N ASP A 69 -3.03 -11.51 0.93
CA ASP A 69 -2.22 -10.72 0.01
C ASP A 69 -3.00 -9.49 -0.45
N GLY A 70 -2.29 -8.36 -0.53
CA GLY A 70 -2.84 -7.08 -0.96
C GLY A 70 -1.83 -6.26 -1.75
N PRO A 71 -2.27 -5.20 -2.44
CA PRO A 71 -1.36 -4.32 -3.16
C PRO A 71 -0.43 -3.61 -2.18
N ALA A 72 0.89 -3.78 -2.35
CA ALA A 72 1.89 -3.07 -1.55
C ALA A 72 1.79 -1.54 -1.72
N GLN A 73 1.43 -1.09 -2.93
CA GLN A 73 1.21 0.31 -3.25
C GLN A 73 0.14 0.45 -4.33
N ILE A 74 -0.73 1.46 -4.20
CA ILE A 74 -1.67 1.85 -5.25
C ILE A 74 -1.15 3.12 -5.91
N SER A 75 -0.46 2.98 -7.04
CA SER A 75 -0.02 4.12 -7.85
C SER A 75 -1.15 4.61 -8.73
N ARG A 76 -1.28 5.93 -8.85
CA ARG A 76 -2.31 6.58 -9.66
C ARG A 76 -1.73 7.73 -10.46
N GLU A 77 -2.27 7.92 -11.64
CA GLU A 77 -2.01 9.06 -12.52
C GLU A 77 -3.32 9.42 -13.21
N HIS A 78 -3.65 10.71 -13.26
CA HIS A 78 -4.94 11.21 -13.77
C HIS A 78 -6.15 10.44 -13.19
N ALA A 79 -6.13 10.21 -11.87
CA ALA A 79 -7.13 9.43 -11.11
C ALA A 79 -7.26 7.93 -11.47
N SER A 80 -6.54 7.45 -12.49
CA SER A 80 -6.53 6.05 -12.91
C SER A 80 -5.42 5.27 -12.20
N ARG A 81 -5.67 4.01 -11.83
CA ARG A 81 -4.63 3.14 -11.27
C ARG A 81 -3.63 2.78 -12.36
N ARG A 82 -2.34 2.85 -12.06
CA ARG A 82 -1.28 2.46 -13.00
C ARG A 82 -0.32 1.47 -12.39
N ILE A 83 0.27 0.65 -13.26
CA ILE A 83 1.45 -0.17 -12.98
C ILE A 83 2.53 0.31 -13.94
N VAL A 84 3.72 0.58 -13.41
CA VAL A 84 4.86 1.03 -14.22
C VAL A 84 5.76 -0.18 -14.49
N ILE A 85 6.09 -0.39 -15.77
CA ILE A 85 7.10 -1.35 -16.20
C ILE A 85 8.28 -0.53 -16.71
N GLU A 86 9.42 -0.66 -16.06
CA GLU A 86 10.64 0.05 -16.44
C GLU A 86 11.57 -0.87 -17.21
N ALA A 87 12.09 -0.36 -18.32
CA ALA A 87 13.09 -1.05 -19.12
C ALA A 87 14.21 -0.07 -19.50
N LYS A 88 15.45 -0.51 -19.37
CA LYS A 88 16.63 0.28 -19.75
C LYS A 88 17.13 -0.19 -21.11
N VAL A 89 17.22 0.75 -22.05
CA VAL A 89 17.83 0.49 -23.36
C VAL A 89 19.34 0.71 -23.27
N LEU A 90 20.12 -0.26 -23.76
CA LEU A 90 21.59 -0.24 -23.75
C LEU A 90 22.11 -0.68 -25.13
N GLY A 91 23.14 0.01 -25.64
CA GLY A 91 23.84 -0.39 -26.86
C GLY A 91 23.07 -0.23 -28.17
N ARG A 92 21.91 0.44 -28.16
CA ARG A 92 21.10 0.74 -29.36
C ARG A 92 20.32 2.04 -29.19
N ASP A 93 19.65 2.47 -30.26
CA ASP A 93 18.83 3.67 -30.27
C ASP A 93 17.54 3.50 -29.45
N LEU A 94 17.13 4.57 -28.77
CA LEU A 94 15.96 4.57 -27.89
C LEU A 94 14.65 4.46 -28.66
N VAL A 95 14.52 5.21 -29.76
CA VAL A 95 13.29 5.30 -30.54
C VAL A 95 12.91 3.95 -31.15
N GLY A 96 13.83 3.33 -31.89
CA GLY A 96 13.60 2.03 -32.51
C GLY A 96 13.41 0.90 -31.50
N ALA A 97 14.07 0.98 -30.33
CA ALA A 97 13.80 0.03 -29.23
C ALA A 97 12.36 0.17 -28.70
N VAL A 98 11.84 1.40 -28.57
CA VAL A 98 10.46 1.64 -28.14
C VAL A 98 9.45 1.24 -29.22
N GLU A 99 9.71 1.53 -30.49
CA GLU A 99 8.85 1.11 -31.61
C GLU A 99 8.74 -0.41 -31.72
N GLU A 100 9.86 -1.13 -31.57
CA GLU A 100 9.88 -2.59 -31.53
C GLU A 100 9.07 -3.13 -30.34
N ALA A 101 9.21 -2.52 -29.16
CA ALA A 101 8.46 -2.89 -27.98
C ALA A 101 6.95 -2.61 -28.14
N GLN A 102 6.57 -1.48 -28.73
CA GLN A 102 5.19 -1.13 -29.05
C GLN A 102 4.55 -2.18 -29.97
N ALA A 103 5.24 -2.56 -31.05
CA ALA A 103 4.77 -3.59 -31.98
C ALA A 103 4.67 -4.96 -31.29
N GLY A 104 5.65 -5.31 -30.46
CA GLY A 104 5.65 -6.54 -29.68
C GLY A 104 4.47 -6.62 -28.72
N VAL A 105 4.24 -5.57 -27.93
CA VAL A 105 3.12 -5.49 -26.96
C VAL A 105 1.78 -5.54 -27.70
N GLY A 106 1.61 -4.77 -28.77
CA GLY A 106 0.37 -4.77 -29.54
C GLY A 106 0.02 -6.15 -30.14
N ARG A 107 1.02 -6.97 -30.45
CA ARG A 107 0.82 -8.33 -30.97
C ARG A 107 0.60 -9.37 -29.87
N LEU A 108 1.35 -9.29 -28.78
CA LEU A 108 1.45 -10.35 -27.78
C LEU A 108 0.51 -10.15 -26.58
N VAL A 109 0.12 -8.91 -26.29
CA VAL A 109 -0.64 -8.59 -25.09
C VAL A 109 -2.08 -8.27 -25.45
N LYS A 110 -3.01 -9.09 -24.94
CA LYS A 110 -4.44 -8.81 -24.98
C LYS A 110 -4.86 -8.19 -23.66
N LEU A 111 -5.19 -6.90 -23.69
CA LEU A 111 -5.65 -6.18 -22.51
C LEU A 111 -7.14 -6.43 -22.25
N PRO A 112 -7.56 -6.68 -21.00
CA PRO A 112 -8.97 -6.67 -20.65
C PRO A 112 -9.60 -5.29 -20.89
N PRO A 113 -10.94 -5.22 -21.02
CA PRO A 113 -11.64 -3.95 -21.15
C PRO A 113 -11.27 -2.97 -20.02
N GLY A 114 -11.06 -1.70 -20.37
CA GLY A 114 -10.71 -0.63 -19.42
C GLY A 114 -9.21 -0.48 -19.13
N TYR A 115 -8.37 -1.37 -19.65
CA TYR A 115 -6.91 -1.25 -19.57
C TYR A 115 -6.35 -0.61 -20.84
N TYR A 116 -5.35 0.24 -20.67
CA TYR A 116 -4.59 0.84 -21.75
C TYR A 116 -3.13 0.93 -21.35
N VAL A 117 -2.26 1.00 -22.35
CA VAL A 117 -0.81 1.14 -22.17
C VAL A 117 -0.41 2.52 -22.67
N THR A 118 0.40 3.23 -21.88
CA THR A 118 1.07 4.46 -22.29
C THR A 118 2.58 4.24 -22.27
N TRP A 119 3.27 4.97 -23.14
CA TRP A 119 4.73 4.94 -23.26
C TRP A 119 5.25 6.31 -22.88
N GLY A 120 6.11 6.36 -21.87
CA GLY A 120 6.62 7.61 -21.29
C GLY A 120 8.13 7.59 -21.10
N GLY A 121 8.64 8.59 -20.38
CA GLY A 121 10.04 8.69 -20.00
C GLY A 121 10.89 9.47 -21.00
N GLN A 122 12.16 9.09 -21.16
CA GLN A 122 13.10 9.80 -22.05
C GLN A 122 12.62 9.84 -23.51
N PHE A 123 11.89 8.82 -23.94
CA PHE A 123 11.30 8.73 -25.27
C PHE A 123 10.24 9.81 -25.51
N GLU A 124 9.33 10.03 -24.55
CA GLU A 124 8.28 11.05 -24.65
C GLU A 124 8.89 12.46 -24.78
N ASN A 125 9.93 12.74 -23.99
CA ASN A 125 10.67 14.01 -24.09
C ASN A 125 11.31 14.18 -25.48
N GLN A 126 11.89 13.12 -26.04
CA GLN A 126 12.52 13.16 -27.36
C GLN A 126 11.49 13.39 -28.47
N GLN A 127 10.32 12.74 -28.41
CA GLN A 127 9.24 12.97 -29.38
C GLN A 127 8.70 14.40 -29.31
N GLN A 128 8.46 14.93 -28.10
CA GLN A 128 8.01 16.31 -27.93
C GLN A 128 9.02 17.34 -28.45
N ALA A 129 10.32 17.05 -28.37
CA ALA A 129 11.37 17.90 -28.91
C ALA A 129 11.46 17.85 -30.45
N MET A 130 11.20 16.69 -31.06
CA MET A 130 11.20 16.51 -32.52
C MET A 130 9.95 17.04 -33.22
N ALA A 131 8.83 17.18 -32.48
CA ALA A 131 7.57 17.71 -33.00
C ALA A 131 7.48 19.25 -33.00
N ARG A 132 8.56 19.96 -32.62
CA ARG A 132 8.66 21.41 -32.62
C ARG A 132 9.43 21.95 -33.82
#